data_AF-A0A2N2WEY7-F1
#
_entry.id   AF-A0A2N2WEY7-F1
#
_cell.length_a   1.000
_cell.length_b   1.000
_cell.length_c   1.000
_cell.angle_alpha   90.00
_cell.angle_beta   90.00
_cell.angle_gamma   90.00
#
_symmetry.space_group_name_H-M   'P 1'
#
loop_
_entity.id
_entity.type
_entity.pdbx_description
1 polymer ?
#
loop_
_entity_poly.entity_id
_entity_poly.type
_entity_poly.pdbx_seq_one_letter_code
_entity_poly.pdbx_strand_id
1 'polypeptide(L)'
;MRTTIISIILTISIGLWVNPQKAVAKGNASYHEFYTELSPYGTWIAVPNHGYVWKPDVAPGFTPYATNGYWAYTEEGWTWVSNYPWGWAPFHYGRWYTDATYGPLWIPGSEWGPGWVDWRNTDGYYVWAPMGITFGNNYYVPYNRWVFVDGHDFGKRNNKKYYYVNSSYNGMVFHYSKAIKNYRKGKSYNSWYNGGPKKYEVEKYHGKKIHPYTIIESDKHGQNFTHNQMHMYKSQIEKSNNSKPDLSNGNKQHNANSSSQKQKSPAVQNSSHATKPKQSGQPNKNQQPKAGNSNSSKGGKK
;
A
#
# COMPACT_ATOMS: atom_id res chain seq x y z
N MET A 1 69.57 46.42 -34.64
CA MET A 1 69.21 45.42 -33.59
C MET A 1 68.22 44.43 -34.19
N ARG A 2 68.19 43.17 -33.73
CA ARG A 2 67.27 42.13 -34.22
C ARG A 2 66.06 42.02 -33.29
N THR A 3 64.85 42.00 -33.84
CA THR A 3 63.64 41.53 -33.13
C THR A 3 62.76 40.74 -34.08
N THR A 4 62.87 39.41 -34.01
CA THR A 4 61.99 38.45 -34.68
C THR A 4 60.65 38.40 -33.93
N ILE A 5 59.52 38.54 -34.61
CA ILE A 5 58.20 38.28 -34.02
C ILE A 5 57.83 36.82 -34.28
N ILE A 6 57.61 36.07 -33.21
CA ILE A 6 57.25 34.65 -33.23
C ILE A 6 55.73 34.51 -33.19
N SER A 7 55.20 33.64 -34.06
CA SER A 7 53.78 33.27 -34.12
C SER A 7 53.28 32.56 -32.86
N ILE A 8 52.01 32.73 -32.51
CA ILE A 8 51.10 31.69 -31.99
C ILE A 8 49.66 32.19 -32.23
N ILE A 9 48.87 31.45 -33.01
CA ILE A 9 47.41 31.56 -32.99
C ILE A 9 46.89 30.22 -32.49
N LEU A 10 46.27 30.27 -31.31
CA LEU A 10 45.80 29.10 -30.57
C LEU A 10 44.42 28.67 -31.11
N THR A 11 44.35 27.50 -31.75
CA THR A 11 43.08 26.89 -32.18
C THR A 11 42.33 26.30 -30.98
N ILE A 12 41.29 26.99 -30.52
CA ILE A 12 40.40 26.49 -29.46
C ILE A 12 39.37 25.53 -30.08
N SER A 13 39.68 24.24 -30.07
CA SER A 13 38.72 23.18 -30.41
C SER A 13 37.76 22.94 -29.25
N ILE A 14 36.53 23.48 -29.34
CA ILE A 14 35.46 23.19 -28.37
C ILE A 14 34.91 21.78 -28.67
N GLY A 15 35.48 20.79 -28.00
CA GLY A 15 34.93 19.42 -28.01
C GLY A 15 33.63 19.37 -27.22
N LEU A 16 32.49 19.27 -27.90
CA LEU A 16 31.21 18.92 -27.28
C LEU A 16 31.27 17.46 -26.82
N TRP A 17 31.58 17.25 -25.54
CA TRP A 17 31.45 15.94 -24.88
C TRP A 17 29.98 15.63 -24.68
N VAL A 18 29.34 15.14 -25.75
CA VAL A 18 28.02 14.51 -25.67
C VAL A 18 28.21 13.19 -24.92
N ASN A 19 28.12 13.22 -23.60
CA ASN A 19 28.01 11.99 -22.81
C ASN A 19 26.77 11.24 -23.30
N PRO A 20 26.89 10.05 -23.91
CA PRO A 20 25.72 9.25 -24.21
C PRO A 20 25.15 8.84 -22.86
N GLN A 21 24.02 9.44 -22.47
CA GLN A 21 23.18 8.86 -21.45
C GLN A 21 22.88 7.45 -21.92
N LYS A 22 23.42 6.44 -21.23
CA LYS A 22 23.03 5.05 -21.43
C LYS A 22 21.53 5.03 -21.20
N ALA A 23 20.75 4.88 -22.26
CA ALA A 23 19.36 4.52 -22.16
C ALA A 23 19.34 3.19 -21.41
N VAL A 24 18.98 3.23 -20.12
CA VAL A 24 18.78 2.03 -19.34
C VAL A 24 17.64 1.31 -20.04
N ALA A 25 17.92 0.17 -20.66
CA ALA A 25 16.88 -0.68 -21.20
C ALA A 25 15.93 -0.98 -20.05
N LYS A 26 14.68 -0.52 -20.17
CA LYS A 26 13.66 -0.68 -19.12
C LYS A 26 13.45 -2.18 -18.96
N GLY A 27 14.05 -2.75 -17.91
CA GLY A 27 14.06 -4.19 -17.71
C GLY A 27 12.63 -4.68 -17.58
N ASN A 28 12.26 -5.70 -18.36
CA ASN A 28 10.92 -6.25 -18.32
C ASN A 28 10.73 -6.97 -16.97
N ALA A 29 10.14 -6.24 -16.03
CA ALA A 29 9.67 -6.77 -14.78
C ALA A 29 8.64 -7.86 -15.06
N SER A 30 8.47 -8.83 -14.16
CA SER A 30 7.57 -9.96 -14.40
C SER A 30 6.92 -10.47 -13.13
N TYR A 31 5.95 -11.38 -13.26
CA TYR A 31 5.29 -11.99 -12.08
C TYR A 31 6.30 -12.70 -11.14
N HIS A 32 7.50 -13.06 -11.60
CA HIS A 32 8.58 -13.55 -10.75
C HIS A 32 8.96 -12.55 -9.65
N GLU A 33 9.00 -11.27 -9.97
CA GLU A 33 9.34 -10.17 -9.06
C GLU A 33 8.29 -10.05 -7.95
N PHE A 34 7.00 -10.16 -8.30
CA PHE A 34 5.94 -10.27 -7.29
C PHE A 34 6.13 -11.47 -6.39
N TYR A 35 6.40 -12.67 -6.95
CA TYR A 35 6.60 -13.88 -6.15
C TYR A 35 7.74 -13.71 -5.15
N THR A 36 8.89 -13.19 -5.59
CA THR A 36 10.08 -12.99 -4.76
C THR A 36 9.87 -11.90 -3.70
N GLU A 37 9.43 -10.71 -4.10
CA GLU A 37 9.36 -9.53 -3.22
C GLU A 37 8.20 -9.57 -2.21
N LEU A 38 7.12 -10.30 -2.52
CA LEU A 38 5.96 -10.42 -1.62
C LEU A 38 6.03 -11.65 -0.69
N SER A 39 6.92 -12.60 -0.95
CA SER A 39 7.10 -13.79 -0.10
C SER A 39 7.50 -13.50 1.36
N PRO A 40 8.31 -12.47 1.69
CA PRO A 40 8.60 -12.11 3.08
C PRO A 40 7.42 -11.54 3.88
N TYR A 41 6.29 -11.24 3.22
CA TYR A 41 5.18 -10.47 3.79
C TYR A 41 3.82 -11.18 3.72
N GLY A 42 3.80 -12.42 3.21
CA GLY A 42 2.56 -13.17 2.99
C GLY A 42 2.80 -14.49 2.26
N THR A 43 1.75 -15.30 2.20
CA THR A 43 1.78 -16.65 1.64
C THR A 43 1.21 -16.70 0.23
N TRP A 44 1.91 -17.36 -0.69
CA TRP A 44 1.43 -17.65 -2.05
C TRP A 44 0.65 -18.97 -2.10
N ILE A 45 -0.64 -18.88 -2.46
CA ILE A 45 -1.61 -19.97 -2.51
C ILE A 45 -1.94 -20.28 -3.97
N ALA A 46 -1.91 -21.56 -4.37
CA ALA A 46 -2.40 -21.98 -5.68
C ALA A 46 -3.93 -22.08 -5.65
N VAL A 47 -4.62 -21.37 -6.53
CA VAL A 47 -6.08 -21.40 -6.66
C VAL A 47 -6.46 -21.89 -8.06
N PRO A 48 -7.31 -22.93 -8.18
CA PRO A 48 -7.81 -23.41 -9.47
C PRO A 48 -8.37 -22.26 -10.30
N ASN A 49 -8.08 -22.26 -11.60
CA ASN A 49 -8.51 -21.24 -12.58
C ASN A 49 -7.98 -19.80 -12.36
N HIS A 50 -7.23 -19.52 -11.29
CA HIS A 50 -6.69 -18.17 -11.00
C HIS A 50 -5.15 -18.13 -10.84
N GLY A 51 -4.49 -19.29 -10.86
CA GLY A 51 -3.04 -19.38 -10.70
C GLY A 51 -2.63 -19.14 -9.25
N TYR A 52 -1.54 -18.42 -9.04
CA TYR A 52 -1.07 -18.09 -7.69
C TYR A 52 -1.65 -16.76 -7.22
N VAL A 53 -2.30 -16.81 -6.06
CA VAL A 53 -2.83 -15.64 -5.35
C VAL A 53 -2.01 -15.41 -4.08
N TRP A 54 -1.85 -14.17 -3.67
CA TRP A 54 -1.08 -13.80 -2.49
C TRP A 54 -2.00 -13.45 -1.33
N LYS A 55 -1.79 -14.09 -0.18
CA LYS A 55 -2.44 -13.75 1.09
C LYS A 55 -1.45 -12.96 1.95
N PRO A 56 -1.67 -11.66 2.22
CA PRO A 56 -0.83 -10.91 3.15
C PRO A 56 -0.86 -11.49 4.56
N ASP A 57 0.23 -11.33 5.29
CA ASP A 57 0.30 -11.57 6.73
C ASP A 57 0.11 -10.24 7.46
N VAL A 58 -1.15 -9.97 7.78
CA VAL A 58 -1.66 -8.69 8.31
C VAL A 58 -2.55 -8.92 9.52
N ALA A 59 -2.62 -7.93 10.39
CA ALA A 59 -3.48 -7.97 11.57
C ALA A 59 -4.98 -8.07 11.19
N PRO A 60 -5.83 -8.64 12.07
CA PRO A 60 -7.28 -8.61 11.92
C PRO A 60 -7.80 -7.19 11.66
N GLY A 61 -8.79 -7.07 10.76
CA GLY A 61 -9.34 -5.78 10.33
C GLY A 61 -8.63 -5.14 9.13
N PHE A 62 -7.55 -5.72 8.60
CA PHE A 62 -6.97 -5.28 7.33
C PHE A 62 -8.05 -5.14 6.24
N THR A 63 -8.04 -4.01 5.53
CA THR A 63 -8.99 -3.71 4.47
C THR A 63 -8.22 -3.01 3.33
N PRO A 64 -8.18 -3.58 2.11
CA PRO A 64 -7.49 -2.97 0.99
C PRO A 64 -8.01 -1.56 0.69
N TYR A 65 -7.11 -0.64 0.36
CA TYR A 65 -7.43 0.78 0.14
C TYR A 65 -8.09 1.51 1.33
N ALA A 66 -7.93 1.01 2.57
CA ALA A 66 -8.40 1.69 3.77
C ALA A 66 -7.38 1.62 4.92
N THR A 67 -6.81 0.45 5.20
CA THR A 67 -5.88 0.30 6.32
C THR A 67 -4.46 0.73 5.96
N ASN A 68 -3.81 1.48 6.86
CA ASN A 68 -2.40 1.87 6.81
C ASN A 68 -1.96 2.52 5.48
N GLY A 69 -2.79 3.42 4.97
CA GLY A 69 -2.50 4.24 3.79
C GLY A 69 -3.47 5.40 3.69
N TYR A 70 -3.39 6.15 2.59
CA TYR A 70 -4.28 7.29 2.30
C TYR A 70 -4.36 7.55 0.79
N TRP A 71 -5.38 8.28 0.37
CA TRP A 71 -5.51 8.74 -1.01
C TRP A 71 -4.76 10.07 -1.19
N ALA A 72 -3.87 10.16 -2.17
CA ALA A 72 -3.21 11.40 -2.57
C ALA A 72 -3.66 11.80 -3.98
N TYR A 73 -3.96 13.08 -4.19
CA TYR A 73 -4.34 13.54 -5.53
C TYR A 73 -3.12 13.70 -6.42
N THR A 74 -3.17 13.08 -7.59
CA THR A 74 -2.13 13.15 -8.61
C THR A 74 -2.75 13.58 -9.94
N GLU A 75 -1.89 13.83 -10.91
CA GLU A 75 -2.25 13.94 -12.32
C GLU A 75 -3.01 12.72 -12.90
N GLU A 76 -2.77 11.50 -12.41
CA GLU A 76 -3.52 10.29 -12.78
C GLU A 76 -4.87 10.18 -12.01
N GLY A 77 -5.14 11.08 -11.05
CA GLY A 77 -6.33 11.06 -10.19
C GLY A 77 -5.99 10.75 -8.73
N TRP A 78 -6.97 10.26 -7.96
CA TRP A 78 -6.71 9.81 -6.59
C TRP A 78 -5.91 8.50 -6.60
N THR A 79 -4.66 8.59 -6.14
CA THR A 79 -3.71 7.48 -6.07
C THR A 79 -3.58 7.00 -4.64
N TRP A 80 -3.63 5.68 -4.43
CA TRP A 80 -3.43 5.08 -3.12
C TRP A 80 -1.95 5.13 -2.73
N VAL A 81 -1.70 5.63 -1.53
CA VAL A 81 -0.38 5.66 -0.91
C VAL A 81 -0.41 4.66 0.24
N SER A 82 0.43 3.64 0.17
CA SER A 82 0.49 2.56 1.14
C SER A 82 1.71 2.72 2.05
N ASN A 83 1.50 2.67 3.36
CA ASN A 83 2.59 2.61 4.33
C ASN A 83 3.08 1.18 4.59
N TYR A 84 2.50 0.16 3.94
CA TYR A 84 3.07 -1.19 3.91
C TYR A 84 4.23 -1.27 2.91
N PRO A 85 5.37 -1.89 3.26
CA PRO A 85 6.55 -1.98 2.38
C PRO A 85 6.27 -2.75 1.09
N TRP A 86 5.41 -3.76 1.15
CA TRP A 86 4.95 -4.54 0.02
C TRP A 86 3.90 -3.83 -0.85
N GLY A 87 3.32 -2.70 -0.40
CA GLY A 87 2.13 -2.11 -0.99
C GLY A 87 2.26 -1.60 -2.43
N TRP A 88 3.49 -1.45 -2.93
CA TRP A 88 3.78 -1.01 -4.29
C TRP A 88 3.19 -1.93 -5.36
N ALA A 89 3.12 -3.24 -5.13
CA ALA A 89 2.51 -4.19 -6.05
C ALA A 89 0.99 -4.33 -5.80
N PRO A 90 0.51 -4.75 -4.60
CA PRO A 90 -0.88 -5.16 -4.48
C PRO A 90 -1.93 -4.06 -4.62
N PHE A 91 -1.57 -2.79 -4.41
CA PHE A 91 -2.49 -1.66 -4.61
C PHE A 91 -2.46 -1.06 -6.02
N HIS A 92 -1.52 -1.49 -6.88
CA HIS A 92 -1.33 -0.91 -8.21
C HIS A 92 -1.38 -1.93 -9.35
N TYR A 93 -1.04 -3.20 -9.11
CA TYR A 93 -0.83 -4.23 -10.13
C TYR A 93 -1.73 -5.47 -9.96
N GLY A 94 -3.05 -5.31 -9.86
CA GLY A 94 -3.92 -6.49 -9.78
C GLY A 94 -5.30 -6.20 -9.23
N ARG A 95 -5.94 -7.23 -8.67
CA ARG A 95 -7.26 -7.13 -8.04
C ARG A 95 -7.23 -7.72 -6.65
N TRP A 96 -7.90 -7.05 -5.72
CA TRP A 96 -8.17 -7.61 -4.40
C TRP A 96 -9.50 -8.37 -4.45
N TYR A 97 -9.51 -9.54 -3.84
CA TYR A 97 -10.68 -10.36 -3.61
C TYR A 97 -10.75 -10.66 -2.10
N THR A 98 -11.97 -10.80 -1.57
CA THR A 98 -12.15 -11.27 -0.19
C THR A 98 -12.83 -12.62 -0.25
N ASP A 99 -12.04 -13.64 0.07
CA ASP A 99 -12.47 -15.01 0.24
C ASP A 99 -13.11 -15.22 1.61
N ALA A 100 -14.04 -16.17 1.72
CA ALA A 100 -14.74 -16.45 2.98
C ALA A 100 -13.87 -17.21 4.00
N THR A 101 -12.87 -17.97 3.55
CA THR A 101 -12.00 -18.81 4.36
C THR A 101 -10.67 -18.12 4.64
N TYR A 102 -10.02 -17.59 3.60
CA TYR A 102 -8.68 -17.01 3.67
C TYR A 102 -8.67 -15.48 3.91
N GLY A 103 -9.84 -14.83 3.80
CA GLY A 103 -9.97 -13.38 3.95
C GLY A 103 -9.40 -12.62 2.73
N PRO A 104 -8.60 -11.55 2.94
CA PRO A 104 -8.09 -10.73 1.85
C PRO A 104 -7.05 -11.51 1.03
N LEU A 105 -7.31 -11.66 -0.27
CA LEU A 105 -6.41 -12.26 -1.26
C LEU A 105 -6.15 -11.25 -2.38
N TRP A 106 -4.92 -11.20 -2.87
CA TRP A 106 -4.55 -10.42 -4.05
C TRP A 106 -4.23 -11.33 -5.23
N ILE A 107 -4.74 -10.95 -6.40
CA ILE A 107 -4.54 -11.67 -7.66
C ILE A 107 -3.69 -10.78 -8.58
N PRO A 108 -2.49 -11.23 -8.99
CA PRO A 108 -1.56 -10.45 -9.80
C PRO A 108 -2.14 -9.99 -11.14
N GLY A 109 -1.82 -8.75 -11.51
CA GLY A 109 -2.11 -8.14 -12.80
C GLY A 109 -0.86 -7.48 -13.39
N SER A 110 -0.80 -7.40 -14.72
CA SER A 110 0.31 -6.77 -15.43
C SER A 110 0.20 -5.24 -15.54
N GLU A 111 -0.98 -4.69 -15.21
CA GLU A 111 -1.36 -3.30 -15.45
C GLU A 111 -1.27 -2.44 -14.20
N TRP A 112 -0.55 -1.32 -14.29
CA TRP A 112 -0.50 -0.30 -13.24
C TRP A 112 -1.75 0.57 -13.24
N GLY A 113 -2.31 0.83 -12.06
CA GLY A 113 -3.32 1.86 -11.84
C GLY A 113 -3.08 2.65 -10.55
N PRO A 114 -3.60 3.88 -10.42
CA PRO A 114 -3.47 4.69 -9.21
C PRO A 114 -4.21 4.06 -8.02
N GLY A 115 -5.26 3.30 -8.29
CA GLY A 115 -5.93 2.40 -7.36
C GLY A 115 -7.09 1.71 -8.08
N TRP A 116 -7.21 0.40 -7.92
CA TRP A 116 -8.25 -0.41 -8.57
C TRP A 116 -9.50 -0.47 -7.68
N VAL A 117 -10.26 0.63 -7.65
CA VAL A 117 -11.46 0.78 -6.83
C VAL A 117 -12.63 1.37 -7.63
N ASP A 118 -13.84 0.91 -7.32
CA ASP A 118 -15.06 1.59 -7.72
C ASP A 118 -15.34 2.75 -6.77
N TRP A 119 -15.74 3.91 -7.32
CA TRP A 119 -15.96 5.13 -6.55
C TRP A 119 -17.44 5.51 -6.53
N ARG A 120 -17.89 5.97 -5.36
CA ARG A 120 -19.22 6.55 -5.15
C ARG A 120 -19.10 7.77 -4.23
N ASN A 121 -20.09 8.65 -4.27
CA ASN A 121 -20.26 9.72 -3.30
C ASN A 121 -21.71 9.79 -2.85
N THR A 122 -21.93 10.21 -1.61
CA THR A 122 -23.24 10.74 -1.18
C THR A 122 -23.01 12.14 -0.62
N ASP A 123 -24.05 12.78 -0.09
CA ASP A 123 -23.90 14.07 0.56
C ASP A 123 -22.98 13.95 1.78
N GLY A 124 -21.91 14.74 1.83
CA GLY A 124 -20.88 14.70 2.87
C GLY A 124 -19.86 13.55 2.83
N TYR A 125 -20.00 12.50 2.00
CA TYR A 125 -19.12 11.31 2.07
C TYR A 125 -18.54 10.89 0.71
N TYR A 126 -17.27 10.48 0.75
CA TYR A 126 -16.63 9.72 -0.32
C TYR A 126 -16.57 8.24 0.05
N VAL A 127 -16.85 7.39 -0.94
CA VAL A 127 -17.05 5.97 -0.73
C VAL A 127 -16.33 5.20 -1.85
N TRP A 128 -15.64 4.12 -1.51
CA TRP A 128 -15.02 3.25 -2.50
C TRP A 128 -15.01 1.80 -2.05
N ALA A 129 -14.83 0.89 -3.00
CA ALA A 129 -14.52 -0.50 -2.70
C ALA A 129 -13.51 -1.05 -3.71
N PRO A 130 -12.68 -2.04 -3.33
CA PRO A 130 -11.79 -2.69 -4.28
C PRO A 130 -12.58 -3.28 -5.45
N MET A 131 -12.16 -2.98 -6.67
CA MET A 131 -12.67 -3.67 -7.85
C MET A 131 -12.28 -5.14 -7.72
N GLY A 132 -13.29 -6.01 -7.69
CA GLY A 132 -13.06 -7.45 -7.79
C GLY A 132 -12.63 -7.84 -9.20
N ILE A 133 -12.41 -9.13 -9.41
CA ILE A 133 -12.35 -9.66 -10.77
C ILE A 133 -13.78 -9.72 -11.31
N THR A 134 -13.99 -9.13 -12.48
CA THR A 134 -15.25 -9.22 -13.23
C THR A 134 -15.40 -10.61 -13.83
N PHE A 135 -15.88 -11.55 -13.01
CA PHE A 135 -16.32 -12.87 -13.47
C PHE A 135 -17.72 -12.73 -14.12
N GLY A 136 -17.75 -12.22 -15.35
CA GLY A 136 -18.97 -11.90 -16.09
C GLY A 136 -19.54 -10.50 -15.79
N ASN A 137 -20.57 -10.12 -16.54
CA ASN A 137 -21.05 -8.74 -16.66
C ASN A 137 -21.76 -8.16 -15.41
N ASN A 138 -21.97 -8.95 -14.35
CA ASN A 138 -22.83 -8.62 -13.21
C ASN A 138 -22.14 -8.71 -11.82
N TYR A 139 -20.83 -8.48 -11.72
CA TYR A 139 -20.16 -8.43 -10.41
C TYR A 139 -20.60 -7.19 -9.61
N TYR A 140 -21.31 -7.40 -8.50
CA TYR A 140 -21.70 -6.38 -7.54
C TYR A 140 -20.87 -6.51 -6.26
N VAL A 141 -20.29 -5.41 -5.79
CA VAL A 141 -19.54 -5.39 -4.53
C VAL A 141 -20.52 -5.28 -3.34
N PRO A 142 -20.58 -6.28 -2.43
CA PRO A 142 -21.46 -6.25 -1.26
C PRO A 142 -21.28 -5.00 -0.39
N TYR A 143 -22.38 -4.49 0.18
CA TYR A 143 -22.41 -3.23 0.95
C TYR A 143 -21.41 -3.19 2.12
N ASN A 144 -21.10 -4.34 2.73
CA ASN A 144 -20.14 -4.46 3.83
C ASN A 144 -18.67 -4.42 3.40
N ARG A 145 -18.38 -4.38 2.09
CA ARG A 145 -17.02 -4.20 1.52
C ARG A 145 -16.73 -2.77 1.08
N TRP A 146 -17.70 -1.87 1.19
CA TRP A 146 -17.51 -0.45 0.89
C TRP A 146 -16.90 0.27 2.09
N VAL A 147 -15.88 1.08 1.78
CA VAL A 147 -15.15 1.96 2.68
C VAL A 147 -15.78 3.35 2.57
N PHE A 148 -16.03 3.99 3.70
CA PHE A 148 -16.71 5.28 3.78
C PHE A 148 -15.81 6.26 4.54
N VAL A 149 -15.72 7.51 4.08
CA VAL A 149 -15.05 8.58 4.82
C VAL A 149 -15.79 9.90 4.61
N ASP A 150 -15.81 10.70 5.66
CA ASP A 150 -16.30 12.08 5.60
C ASP A 150 -15.46 12.91 4.61
N GLY A 151 -16.11 13.78 3.85
CA GLY A 151 -15.48 14.64 2.84
C GLY A 151 -14.41 15.57 3.43
N HIS A 152 -14.57 16.02 4.68
CA HIS A 152 -13.57 16.81 5.40
C HIS A 152 -12.34 15.99 5.79
N ASP A 153 -12.46 14.66 5.89
CA ASP A 153 -11.39 13.74 6.27
C ASP A 153 -10.66 13.09 5.08
N PHE A 154 -11.28 13.03 3.90
CA PHE A 154 -10.68 12.40 2.72
C PHE A 154 -9.26 12.92 2.41
N GLY A 155 -8.36 12.00 2.03
CA GLY A 155 -6.96 12.30 1.73
C GLY A 155 -6.04 12.67 2.91
N LYS A 156 -6.53 12.78 4.15
CA LYS A 156 -5.66 12.98 5.33
C LYS A 156 -4.82 11.72 5.62
N ARG A 157 -3.54 11.92 5.97
CA ARG A 157 -2.54 10.84 6.10
C ARG A 157 -2.69 9.94 7.34
N ASN A 158 -3.38 10.40 8.39
CA ASN A 158 -3.45 9.72 9.70
C ASN A 158 -4.83 9.11 10.03
N ASN A 159 -5.60 8.72 9.01
CA ASN A 159 -7.02 8.37 9.13
C ASN A 159 -7.35 6.96 9.64
N LYS A 160 -6.55 6.39 10.55
CA LYS A 160 -6.80 5.05 11.13
C LYS A 160 -8.19 4.90 11.80
N LYS A 161 -8.87 6.01 12.12
CA LYS A 161 -10.16 6.06 12.84
C LYS A 161 -11.40 6.19 11.94
N TYR A 162 -11.25 6.62 10.68
CA TYR A 162 -12.37 7.24 9.92
C TYR A 162 -12.87 6.46 8.70
N TYR A 163 -12.24 5.36 8.32
CA TYR A 163 -12.64 4.58 7.13
C TYR A 163 -13.78 3.57 7.37
N TYR A 164 -14.25 3.47 8.61
CA TYR A 164 -15.31 2.56 9.04
C TYR A 164 -16.51 3.34 9.55
N VAL A 165 -17.41 3.68 8.62
CA VAL A 165 -18.82 3.79 8.99
C VAL A 165 -19.25 2.43 9.54
N ASN A 166 -20.00 2.42 10.64
CA ASN A 166 -20.49 1.18 11.25
C ASN A 166 -21.35 0.43 10.20
N SER A 167 -21.17 -0.88 10.08
CA SER A 167 -21.80 -1.69 9.03
C SER A 167 -23.33 -1.63 9.00
N SER A 168 -23.97 -1.22 10.10
CA SER A 168 -25.42 -0.90 10.16
C SER A 168 -25.83 0.28 9.26
N TYR A 169 -24.95 1.26 9.07
CA TYR A 169 -25.19 2.44 8.23
C TYR A 169 -24.76 2.23 6.77
N ASN A 170 -23.85 1.28 6.49
CA ASN A 170 -23.35 1.02 5.12
C ASN A 170 -24.48 0.82 4.11
N GLY A 171 -25.56 0.12 4.47
CA GLY A 171 -26.72 -0.07 3.59
C GLY A 171 -27.39 1.26 3.20
N MET A 172 -27.61 2.15 4.18
CA MET A 172 -28.23 3.45 3.97
C MET A 172 -27.32 4.41 3.19
N VAL A 173 -26.06 4.54 3.60
CA VAL A 173 -25.09 5.43 2.93
C VAL A 173 -24.80 4.94 1.51
N PHE A 174 -24.77 3.62 1.27
CA PHE A 174 -24.69 3.07 -0.07
C PHE A 174 -25.95 3.37 -0.91
N HIS A 175 -27.15 3.17 -0.35
CA HIS A 175 -28.44 3.40 -1.05
C HIS A 175 -28.56 4.83 -1.61
N TYR A 176 -28.14 5.84 -0.84
CA TYR A 176 -28.16 7.24 -1.28
C TYR A 176 -26.92 7.68 -2.06
N SER A 177 -25.87 6.84 -2.13
CA SER A 177 -24.66 7.16 -2.89
C SER A 177 -24.82 6.96 -4.40
N LYS A 178 -24.20 7.83 -5.17
CA LYS A 178 -24.16 7.81 -6.65
C LYS A 178 -22.77 7.37 -7.11
N ALA A 179 -22.71 6.61 -8.21
CA ALA A 179 -21.44 6.18 -8.78
C ALA A 179 -20.70 7.36 -9.44
N ILE A 180 -19.44 7.56 -9.05
CA ILE A 180 -18.56 8.55 -9.69
C ILE A 180 -17.99 7.90 -10.95
N LYS A 181 -18.29 8.47 -12.12
CA LYS A 181 -17.80 7.97 -13.42
C LYS A 181 -16.67 8.86 -13.95
N ASN A 182 -15.50 8.83 -13.31
CA ASN A 182 -14.34 9.65 -13.67
C ASN A 182 -13.25 8.79 -14.33
N TYR A 183 -13.60 8.06 -15.39
CA TYR A 183 -12.66 7.18 -16.08
C TYR A 183 -11.58 7.96 -16.82
N ARG A 184 -10.33 7.51 -16.65
CA ARG A 184 -9.13 8.08 -17.27
C ARG A 184 -8.35 6.96 -17.94
N LYS A 185 -7.70 7.31 -19.06
CA LYS A 185 -6.64 6.51 -19.68
C LYS A 185 -5.31 6.89 -19.03
N GLY A 186 -4.51 5.92 -18.63
CA GLY A 186 -3.22 6.17 -18.00
C GLY A 186 -2.20 6.79 -18.96
N LYS A 187 -1.29 7.61 -18.42
CA LYS A 187 -0.27 8.32 -19.22
C LYS A 187 0.76 7.40 -19.85
N SER A 188 1.24 6.41 -19.10
CA SER A 188 2.38 5.56 -19.50
C SER A 188 1.94 4.29 -20.22
N TYR A 189 0.77 3.75 -19.86
CA TYR A 189 0.30 2.41 -20.20
C TYR A 189 -1.18 2.45 -20.59
N ASN A 190 -1.63 1.52 -21.44
CA ASN A 190 -2.98 1.51 -22.02
C ASN A 190 -4.10 1.08 -21.03
N SER A 191 -3.88 1.27 -19.74
CA SER A 191 -4.82 0.95 -18.67
C SER A 191 -5.89 2.03 -18.53
N TRP A 192 -7.10 1.60 -18.16
CA TRP A 192 -8.23 2.48 -17.85
C TRP A 192 -8.66 2.29 -16.40
N TYR A 193 -8.83 3.39 -15.68
CA TYR A 193 -9.20 3.36 -14.27
C TYR A 193 -10.06 4.58 -13.89
N ASN A 194 -10.76 4.46 -12.78
CA ASN A 194 -11.62 5.52 -12.27
C ASN A 194 -10.81 6.42 -11.33
N GLY A 195 -10.52 7.66 -11.77
CA GLY A 195 -9.67 8.61 -11.06
C GLY A 195 -10.30 9.26 -9.82
N GLY A 196 -11.45 8.76 -9.35
CA GLY A 196 -12.14 9.18 -8.12
C GLY A 196 -12.90 10.51 -8.23
N PRO A 197 -13.37 11.07 -7.10
CA PRO A 197 -14.08 12.35 -7.07
C PRO A 197 -13.23 13.46 -7.70
N LYS A 198 -13.88 14.44 -8.35
CA LYS A 198 -13.12 15.53 -8.99
C LYS A 198 -12.51 16.42 -7.91
N LYS A 199 -11.29 16.89 -8.17
CA LYS A 199 -10.49 17.68 -7.22
C LYS A 199 -11.30 18.82 -6.57
N TYR A 200 -12.02 19.60 -7.38
CA TYR A 200 -12.82 20.73 -6.92
C TYR A 200 -14.00 20.34 -6.01
N GLU A 201 -14.46 19.09 -6.03
CA GLU A 201 -15.51 18.59 -5.14
C GLU A 201 -14.94 18.38 -3.74
N VAL A 202 -13.72 17.83 -3.67
CA VAL A 202 -12.98 17.59 -2.43
C VAL A 202 -12.48 18.91 -1.83
N GLU A 203 -12.02 19.85 -2.66
CA GLU A 203 -11.59 21.19 -2.23
C GLU A 203 -12.70 21.97 -1.50
N LYS A 204 -13.99 21.73 -1.82
CA LYS A 204 -15.13 22.35 -1.12
C LYS A 204 -15.23 21.96 0.35
N TYR A 205 -14.90 20.71 0.70
CA TYR A 205 -14.93 20.25 2.09
C TYR A 205 -13.73 20.74 2.90
N HIS A 206 -12.53 20.79 2.31
CA HIS A 206 -11.34 21.20 3.05
C HIS A 206 -11.14 22.72 3.14
N GLY A 207 -11.81 23.52 2.28
CA GLY A 207 -11.56 24.96 2.15
C GLY A 207 -10.13 25.30 1.67
N LYS A 208 -9.40 24.32 1.13
CA LYS A 208 -7.98 24.42 0.75
C LYS A 208 -7.78 23.90 -0.66
N LYS A 209 -6.95 24.59 -1.45
CA LYS A 209 -6.56 24.11 -2.78
C LYS A 209 -5.67 22.88 -2.68
N ILE A 210 -6.06 21.83 -3.39
CA ILE A 210 -5.28 20.61 -3.58
C ILE A 210 -4.34 20.84 -4.76
N HIS A 211 -3.04 20.67 -4.52
CA HIS A 211 -2.02 20.69 -5.56
C HIS A 211 -1.74 19.22 -5.97
N PRO A 212 -1.91 18.84 -7.25
CA PRO A 212 -1.67 17.47 -7.67
C PRO A 212 -0.17 17.13 -7.58
N TYR A 213 0.17 15.96 -7.06
CA TYR A 213 1.52 15.42 -7.23
C TYR A 213 1.74 14.96 -8.68
N THR A 214 2.93 15.20 -9.20
CA THR A 214 3.40 14.58 -10.45
C THR A 214 3.99 13.21 -10.13
N ILE A 215 3.61 12.17 -10.90
CA ILE A 215 4.12 10.83 -10.69
C ILE A 215 5.43 10.68 -11.45
N ILE A 216 6.50 10.34 -10.73
CA ILE A 216 7.80 10.01 -11.31
C ILE A 216 7.95 8.50 -11.25
N GLU A 217 8.16 7.87 -12.41
CA GLU A 217 8.40 6.43 -12.46
C GLU A 217 9.74 6.10 -11.80
N SER A 218 9.76 5.01 -11.04
CA SER A 218 10.95 4.48 -10.40
C SER A 218 11.01 2.97 -10.59
N ASP A 219 12.22 2.44 -10.64
CA ASP A 219 12.48 0.99 -10.60
C ASP A 219 12.66 0.49 -9.15
N LYS A 220 12.58 1.38 -8.15
CA LYS A 220 12.65 1.03 -6.73
C LYS A 220 11.28 0.65 -6.19
N HIS A 221 11.19 -0.50 -5.53
CA HIS A 221 10.01 -0.91 -4.79
C HIS A 221 9.63 0.13 -3.72
N GLY A 222 8.34 0.41 -3.61
CA GLY A 222 7.80 1.40 -2.68
C GLY A 222 7.40 2.72 -3.35
N GLN A 223 7.30 3.75 -2.52
CA GLN A 223 6.72 5.06 -2.83
C GLN A 223 7.45 6.12 -2.00
N ASN A 224 7.91 7.23 -2.59
CA ASN A 224 8.54 8.34 -1.85
C ASN A 224 8.13 9.72 -2.40
N PHE A 225 8.09 10.71 -1.51
CA PHE A 225 7.69 12.07 -1.83
C PHE A 225 8.90 13.01 -1.87
N THR A 226 9.02 13.78 -2.94
CA THR A 226 10.08 14.78 -3.12
C THR A 226 9.43 16.07 -3.61
N HIS A 227 9.34 17.10 -2.77
CA HIS A 227 8.60 18.33 -3.09
C HIS A 227 7.16 18.03 -3.58
N ASN A 228 6.82 18.37 -4.84
CA ASN A 228 5.53 18.09 -5.48
C ASN A 228 5.56 16.83 -6.39
N GLN A 229 6.56 15.97 -6.22
CA GLN A 229 6.71 14.71 -6.95
C GLN A 229 6.42 13.51 -6.02
N MET A 230 5.73 12.52 -6.57
CA MET A 230 5.50 11.21 -5.98
C MET A 230 6.25 10.19 -6.84
N HIS A 231 7.39 9.72 -6.36
CA HIS A 231 8.12 8.62 -6.99
C HIS A 231 7.42 7.32 -6.61
N MET A 232 7.13 6.49 -7.61
CA MET A 232 6.46 5.20 -7.40
C MET A 232 7.08 4.14 -8.29
N TYR A 233 7.13 2.90 -7.79
CA TYR A 233 7.36 1.76 -8.67
C TYR A 233 6.30 1.73 -9.79
N LYS A 234 6.75 1.82 -11.05
CA LYS A 234 5.88 1.85 -12.24
C LYS A 234 6.58 1.25 -13.47
N SER A 235 6.84 -0.05 -13.44
CA SER A 235 7.37 -0.82 -14.58
C SER A 235 6.27 -1.47 -15.44
N GLN A 236 6.64 -1.99 -16.62
CA GLN A 236 5.81 -2.92 -17.38
C GLN A 236 6.06 -4.33 -16.88
N ILE A 237 4.98 -5.01 -16.54
CA ILE A 237 5.02 -6.34 -15.95
C ILE A 237 4.62 -7.36 -17.03
N GLU A 238 5.57 -8.19 -17.45
CA GLU A 238 5.29 -9.34 -18.30
C GLU A 238 4.62 -10.46 -17.48
N LYS A 239 3.58 -11.05 -18.09
CA LYS A 239 2.95 -12.25 -17.56
C LYS A 239 3.88 -13.43 -17.83
N SER A 240 4.62 -13.85 -16.81
CA SER A 240 5.34 -15.12 -16.87
C SER A 240 4.35 -16.29 -16.90
N ASN A 241 4.74 -17.40 -17.53
CA ASN A 241 3.99 -18.66 -17.41
C ASN A 241 3.88 -19.06 -15.93
N ASN A 242 2.74 -19.63 -15.52
CA ASN A 242 2.30 -19.83 -14.13
C ASN A 242 3.16 -20.74 -13.22
N SER A 243 4.42 -21.02 -13.58
CA SER A 243 5.40 -21.67 -12.73
C SER A 243 5.74 -20.78 -11.53
N LYS A 244 5.30 -21.18 -10.33
CA LYS A 244 5.85 -20.63 -9.08
C LYS A 244 7.36 -20.85 -9.10
N PRO A 245 8.19 -19.81 -8.91
CA PRO A 245 9.63 -19.99 -8.85
C PRO A 245 10.00 -20.86 -7.66
N ASP A 246 11.07 -21.64 -7.81
CA ASP A 246 11.71 -22.29 -6.68
C ASP A 246 12.37 -21.22 -5.79
N LEU A 247 11.70 -20.90 -4.69
CA LEU A 247 12.15 -19.89 -3.72
C LEU A 247 13.33 -20.38 -2.85
N SER A 248 13.81 -21.62 -3.03
CA SER A 248 14.95 -22.17 -2.28
C SER A 248 16.27 -21.41 -2.53
N ASN A 249 16.41 -20.71 -3.65
CA ASN A 249 17.66 -20.08 -4.08
C ASN A 249 17.86 -18.61 -3.67
N GLY A 250 16.89 -17.97 -2.99
CA GLY A 250 16.94 -16.53 -2.66
C GLY A 250 18.09 -16.09 -1.73
N ASN A 251 18.79 -17.01 -1.08
CA ASN A 251 19.78 -16.72 -0.03
C ASN A 251 21.23 -16.56 -0.50
N LYS A 252 21.53 -16.56 -1.81
CA LYS A 252 22.93 -16.55 -2.31
C LYS A 252 23.45 -15.24 -2.93
N GLN A 253 22.66 -14.18 -3.01
CA GLN A 253 23.05 -12.96 -3.74
C GLN A 253 22.91 -11.64 -2.96
N HIS A 254 23.17 -11.67 -1.64
CA HIS A 254 23.28 -10.47 -0.80
C HIS A 254 24.59 -10.37 0.00
N ASN A 255 25.64 -11.10 -0.38
CA ASN A 255 26.93 -11.06 0.33
C ASN A 255 28.15 -10.90 -0.60
N ALA A 256 28.15 -9.82 -1.38
CA ALA A 256 29.28 -9.40 -2.21
C ALA A 256 29.37 -7.86 -2.32
N ASN A 257 29.42 -7.17 -1.17
CA ASN A 257 30.12 -5.89 -0.95
C ASN A 257 29.77 -5.30 0.43
N SER A 258 30.43 -5.81 1.47
CA SER A 258 30.54 -5.16 2.78
C SER A 258 32.02 -5.12 3.15
N SER A 259 32.71 -4.07 2.72
CA SER A 259 34.13 -3.88 2.98
C SER A 259 34.39 -3.67 4.48
N SER A 260 35.41 -4.36 4.97
CA SER A 260 35.73 -4.48 6.39
C SER A 260 36.07 -3.15 7.06
N GLN A 261 35.20 -2.64 7.93
CA GLN A 261 35.60 -1.72 9.02
C GLN A 261 35.44 -2.41 10.39
N LYS A 262 36.57 -2.92 10.90
CA LYS A 262 36.69 -3.43 12.27
C LYS A 262 36.62 -2.25 13.25
N GLN A 263 35.49 -2.10 13.95
CA GLN A 263 35.43 -1.29 15.17
C GLN A 263 35.48 -2.22 16.38
N LYS A 264 36.57 -2.14 17.15
CA LYS A 264 36.71 -2.86 18.43
C LYS A 264 35.89 -2.13 19.50
N SER A 265 35.17 -2.88 20.33
CA SER A 265 34.66 -2.41 21.63
C SER A 265 35.10 -3.37 22.75
N PRO A 266 35.34 -2.90 23.98
CA PRO A 266 35.99 -3.71 25.02
C PRO A 266 35.03 -4.68 25.71
N ALA A 267 35.58 -5.78 26.23
CA ALA A 267 34.84 -6.74 27.03
C ALA A 267 34.54 -6.23 28.45
N VAL A 268 33.33 -6.47 28.93
CA VAL A 268 32.97 -6.34 30.36
C VAL A 268 32.96 -7.75 30.96
N GLN A 269 33.76 -7.97 32.00
CA GLN A 269 33.86 -9.25 32.68
C GLN A 269 32.63 -9.49 33.56
N ASN A 270 32.14 -10.73 33.51
CA ASN A 270 30.97 -11.17 34.28
C ASN A 270 31.47 -12.01 35.46
N SER A 271 31.29 -11.54 36.69
CA SER A 271 31.60 -12.32 37.90
C SER A 271 30.32 -12.89 38.51
N SER A 272 30.30 -14.21 38.64
CA SER A 272 29.18 -14.98 39.17
C SER A 272 29.26 -15.12 40.69
N HIS A 273 28.12 -15.04 41.38
CA HIS A 273 27.90 -15.68 42.67
C HIS A 273 26.44 -16.16 42.75
N ALA A 274 26.24 -17.36 43.29
CA ALA A 274 24.96 -18.06 43.28
C ALA A 274 24.55 -18.48 44.70
N THR A 275 23.25 -18.44 44.98
CA THR A 275 22.63 -19.29 46.02
C THR A 275 21.15 -19.53 45.71
N LYS A 276 20.65 -20.71 46.11
CA LYS A 276 19.32 -21.26 45.79
C LYS A 276 18.29 -21.04 46.93
N PRO A 277 16.99 -21.31 46.73
CA PRO A 277 15.90 -20.67 47.48
C PRO A 277 15.44 -21.42 48.75
N LYS A 278 14.54 -20.78 49.52
CA LYS A 278 13.75 -21.40 50.61
C LYS A 278 12.24 -21.18 50.43
N GLN A 279 11.46 -22.23 50.68
CA GLN A 279 10.00 -22.19 50.84
C GLN A 279 9.62 -22.10 52.32
N SER A 280 8.60 -21.28 52.64
CA SER A 280 7.62 -21.39 53.75
C SER A 280 6.84 -20.06 53.81
N GLY A 281 5.55 -19.96 54.15
CA GLY A 281 4.48 -20.94 54.41
C GLY A 281 3.18 -20.16 54.67
N GLN A 282 2.00 -20.74 54.38
CA GLN A 282 0.68 -20.15 54.68
C GLN A 282 0.32 -20.28 56.18
N PRO A 283 -0.49 -19.39 56.79
CA PRO A 283 -1.97 -19.44 56.70
C PRO A 283 -2.65 -18.03 56.76
N ASN A 284 -3.98 -17.83 56.86
CA ASN A 284 -5.20 -18.40 56.23
C ASN A 284 -6.40 -17.52 56.71
N LYS A 285 -7.56 -17.52 56.01
CA LYS A 285 -8.83 -16.79 56.33
C LYS A 285 -8.70 -15.25 56.19
N ASN A 286 -9.70 -14.44 55.84
CA ASN A 286 -11.15 -14.59 55.52
C ASN A 286 -11.50 -13.41 54.55
N GLN A 287 -12.67 -13.26 53.89
CA GLN A 287 -13.97 -13.96 53.88
C GLN A 287 -14.68 -13.71 52.52
N GLN A 288 -15.91 -14.20 52.33
CA GLN A 288 -16.80 -13.92 51.19
C GLN A 288 -18.21 -13.60 51.73
N PRO A 289 -19.03 -12.76 51.04
CA PRO A 289 -20.49 -12.85 51.12
C PRO A 289 -21.14 -13.26 49.78
N LYS A 290 -22.25 -13.99 49.86
CA LYS A 290 -23.08 -14.41 48.72
C LYS A 290 -24.27 -13.45 48.52
N ALA A 291 -24.69 -13.37 47.26
CA ALA A 291 -26.06 -13.20 46.72
C ALA A 291 -27.16 -12.53 47.57
N GLY A 292 -27.83 -11.55 46.96
CA GLY A 292 -29.21 -11.15 47.27
C GLY A 292 -30.00 -10.93 45.98
N ASN A 293 -31.20 -11.53 45.88
CA ASN A 293 -32.09 -11.39 44.73
C ASN A 293 -33.54 -11.23 45.22
N SER A 294 -34.16 -10.08 44.95
CA SER A 294 -35.62 -9.89 45.11
C SER A 294 -36.15 -8.59 44.45
N ASN A 295 -36.78 -8.74 43.29
CA ASN A 295 -38.09 -8.19 42.90
C ASN A 295 -38.50 -6.70 43.01
N SER A 296 -39.00 -6.23 41.84
CA SER A 296 -40.32 -5.58 41.58
C SER A 296 -40.43 -4.06 41.40
N SER A 297 -41.26 -3.67 40.40
CA SER A 297 -41.75 -2.35 39.95
C SER A 297 -41.45 -2.14 38.45
N LYS A 298 -42.36 -1.78 37.54
CA LYS A 298 -43.83 -1.56 37.56
C LYS A 298 -44.33 -1.77 36.11
N GLY A 299 -45.43 -2.48 35.91
CA GLY A 299 -46.11 -2.58 34.60
C GLY A 299 -47.49 -1.92 34.67
N GLY A 300 -47.74 -0.91 33.83
CA GLY A 300 -49.01 -0.18 33.79
C GLY A 300 -50.06 -0.87 32.90
N LYS A 301 -51.33 -0.82 33.33
CA LYS A 301 -52.48 -1.24 32.52
C LYS A 301 -52.92 -0.12 31.56
N LYS A 302 -53.19 -0.46 30.31
CA LYS A 302 -54.55 -0.49 29.76
C LYS A 302 -54.61 -1.42 28.56
#